data_AF-S0FZJ5-F1
#
_entry.id   AF-S0FZJ5-F1
#
_cell.length_a   1.000
_cell.length_b   1.000
_cell.length_c   1.000
_cell.angle_alpha   90.00
_cell.angle_beta   90.00
_cell.angle_gamma   90.00
#
_symmetry.space_group_name_H-M   'P 1'
#
loop_
_entity.id
_entity.type
_entity.pdbx_description
1 polymer ?
#
loop_
_entity_poly.entity_id
_entity_poly.type
_entity_poly.pdbx_seq_one_letter_code
_entity_poly.pdbx_strand_id
1 'polypeptide(L)'
;MFLNSYIGENIFLCLRKIAEQNTVLNYFYDVNNIIFAKLMDVDEIGIWLEGSGTMTKIMDDNGKEIPKEKQISEKRSTSILVRWEYIDDIYVLNPGEKKTKLMGFRFDPTRE
;
A
#
# COMPACT_ATOMS: atom_id res chain seq x y z
N MET A 1 -10.15 -0.52 -15.22
CA MET A 1 -10.90 -0.25 -13.96
C MET A 1 -10.90 1.25 -13.69
N PHE A 2 -11.90 1.83 -13.01
CA PHE A 2 -11.98 3.29 -12.80
C PHE A 2 -10.73 3.88 -12.11
N LEU A 3 -10.09 3.11 -11.23
CA LEU A 3 -8.84 3.52 -10.57
C LEU A 3 -7.64 3.64 -11.52
N ASN A 4 -7.66 3.05 -12.72
CA ASN A 4 -6.54 3.11 -13.66
C ASN A 4 -6.25 4.56 -14.10
N SER A 5 -7.25 5.44 -14.11
CA SER A 5 -7.03 6.86 -14.44
C SER A 5 -6.33 7.66 -13.33
N TYR A 6 -6.11 7.04 -12.16
CA TYR A 6 -5.45 7.63 -11.00
C TYR A 6 -4.08 6.99 -10.73
N ILE A 7 -3.58 6.13 -11.62
CA ILE A 7 -2.22 5.60 -11.52
C ILE A 7 -1.22 6.77 -11.59
N GLY A 8 -0.30 6.80 -10.64
CA GLY A 8 0.65 7.88 -10.43
C GLY A 8 0.19 8.95 -9.44
N GLU A 9 -1.08 8.96 -9.04
CA GLU A 9 -1.63 9.92 -8.08
C GLU A 9 -1.60 9.39 -6.65
N ASN A 10 -1.68 10.29 -5.67
CA ASN A 10 -1.86 9.90 -4.28
C ASN A 10 -3.34 9.65 -3.97
N ILE A 11 -3.59 8.56 -3.25
CA ILE A 11 -4.93 8.16 -2.81
C ILE A 11 -4.95 7.97 -1.30
N PHE A 12 -6.15 8.02 -0.72
CA PHE A 12 -6.39 7.60 0.65
C PHE A 12 -7.09 6.25 0.66
N LEU A 13 -6.71 5.41 1.60
CA LEU A 13 -7.18 4.04 1.71
C LEU A 13 -7.55 3.73 3.16
N CYS A 14 -8.75 3.21 3.37
CA CYS A 14 -9.15 2.56 4.62
C CYS A 14 -9.07 1.05 4.44
N LEU A 15 -8.44 0.38 5.40
CA LEU A 15 -8.33 -1.07 5.40
C LEU A 15 -9.38 -1.71 6.31
N ARG A 16 -9.81 -2.91 5.94
CA ARG A 16 -10.61 -3.78 6.80
C ARG A 16 -9.76 -4.36 7.90
N LYS A 17 -10.40 -4.73 9.01
CA LYS A 17 -9.77 -5.38 10.16
C LYS A 17 -8.94 -6.62 9.80
N ILE A 18 -9.33 -7.38 8.77
CA ILE A 18 -8.57 -8.56 8.34
C ILE A 18 -7.15 -8.24 7.84
N ALA A 19 -6.91 -6.99 7.39
CA ALA A 19 -5.60 -6.54 6.94
C ALA A 19 -4.58 -6.46 8.08
N GLU A 20 -5.02 -6.32 9.34
CA GLU A 20 -4.16 -6.29 10.53
C GLU A 20 -3.29 -7.55 10.68
N GLN A 21 -3.71 -8.67 10.08
CA GLN A 21 -2.97 -9.93 10.13
C GLN A 21 -1.81 -9.97 9.11
N ASN A 22 -1.73 -9.02 8.18
CA ASN A 22 -0.72 -8.98 7.14
C ASN A 22 0.54 -8.24 7.62
N THR A 23 1.57 -9.00 7.99
CA THR A 23 2.83 -8.48 8.51
C THR A 23 3.58 -7.58 7.53
N VAL A 24 3.44 -7.81 6.22
CA VAL A 24 4.06 -6.97 5.19
C VAL A 24 3.37 -5.61 5.14
N LEU A 25 2.03 -5.57 5.10
CA LEU A 25 1.30 -4.29 5.12
C LEU A 25 1.58 -3.50 6.40
N ASN A 26 1.59 -4.17 7.56
CA ASN A 26 1.90 -3.55 8.85
C ASN A 26 3.32 -2.96 8.93
N TYR A 27 4.25 -3.48 8.13
CA TYR A 27 5.60 -2.95 8.09
C TYR A 27 5.69 -1.62 7.33
N PHE A 28 4.88 -1.45 6.28
CA PHE A 28 4.92 -0.26 5.42
C PHE A 28 3.88 0.80 5.78
N TYR A 29 2.79 0.42 6.45
CA TYR A 29 1.67 1.31 6.75
C TYR A 29 1.12 1.10 8.15
N ASP A 30 0.61 2.18 8.75
CA ASP A 30 -0.24 2.09 9.92
C ASP A 30 -1.65 1.69 9.50
N VAL A 31 -1.89 0.38 9.43
CA VAL A 31 -3.13 -0.19 8.90
C VAL A 31 -4.39 0.14 9.72
N ASN A 32 -4.22 0.65 10.95
CA ASN A 32 -5.35 1.07 11.80
C ASN A 32 -5.81 2.49 11.49
N ASN A 33 -5.08 3.21 10.63
CA ASN A 33 -5.37 4.58 10.24
C ASN A 33 -5.60 4.67 8.72
N ILE A 34 -6.07 5.84 8.27
CA ILE A 34 -6.19 6.12 6.84
C ILE A 34 -4.78 6.15 6.24
N ILE A 35 -4.53 5.26 5.28
CA ILE A 35 -3.28 5.20 4.55
C ILE A 35 -3.31 6.27 3.46
N PHE A 36 -2.24 7.05 3.35
CA PHE A 36 -2.00 7.97 2.24
C PHE A 36 -0.77 7.48 1.46
N ALA A 37 -0.98 7.07 0.22
CA ALA A 37 0.08 6.51 -0.60
C ALA A 37 -0.16 6.75 -2.09
N LYS A 38 0.92 6.71 -2.87
CA LYS A 38 0.86 6.80 -4.33
C LYS A 38 0.36 5.48 -4.92
N LEU A 39 -0.67 5.56 -5.76
CA LEU A 39 -1.15 4.44 -6.55
C LEU A 39 -0.15 4.16 -7.68
N MET A 40 0.48 3.00 -7.64
CA MET A 40 1.50 2.58 -8.61
C MET A 40 0.90 1.77 -9.76
N ASP A 41 -0.09 0.92 -9.47
CA ASP A 41 -0.78 0.11 -10.47
C ASP A 41 -2.09 -0.48 -9.92
N VAL A 42 -2.92 -1.05 -10.79
CA VAL A 42 -4.19 -1.71 -10.46
C VAL A 42 -4.34 -2.96 -11.31
N ASP A 43 -4.55 -4.11 -10.67
CA ASP A 43 -4.74 -5.40 -11.34
C ASP A 43 -5.93 -6.18 -10.78
N GLU A 44 -6.14 -7.41 -11.26
CA GLU A 44 -7.22 -8.28 -10.83
C GLU A 44 -7.11 -8.73 -9.35
N ILE A 45 -5.92 -8.64 -8.75
CA ILE A 45 -5.64 -9.08 -7.38
C ILE A 45 -5.83 -7.92 -6.38
N GLY A 46 -5.48 -6.70 -6.78
CA GLY A 46 -5.54 -5.53 -5.90
C GLY A 46 -5.05 -4.23 -6.52
N ILE A 47 -4.59 -3.35 -5.63
CA ILE A 47 -3.85 -2.14 -5.98
C ILE A 47 -2.42 -2.25 -5.51
N TRP A 48 -1.50 -1.67 -6.28
CA TRP A 48 -0.10 -1.53 -5.89
C TRP A 48 0.13 -0.13 -5.37
N LEU A 49 0.66 -0.01 -4.16
CA LEU A 49 0.95 1.27 -3.51
C LEU A 49 2.46 1.44 -3.34
N GLU A 50 2.91 2.69 -3.38
CA GLU A 50 4.27 3.01 -2.92
C GLU A 50 4.34 2.84 -1.40
N GLY A 51 5.22 1.96 -0.95
CA GLY A 51 5.60 1.80 0.45
C GLY A 51 7.04 2.25 0.65
N SER A 52 7.32 3.00 1.72
CA SER A 52 8.69 3.40 2.06
C SER A 52 9.09 2.82 3.41
N GLY A 53 10.27 2.22 3.48
CA GLY A 53 10.80 1.62 4.70
C GLY A 53 12.32 1.75 4.79
N THR A 54 12.85 1.53 5.98
CA THR A 54 14.30 1.42 6.20
C THR A 54 14.69 -0.04 6.05
N MET A 55 15.37 -0.38 4.96
CA MET A 55 15.82 -1.74 4.69
C MET A 55 17.31 -1.87 4.98
N THR A 56 17.71 -2.99 5.57
CA THR A 56 19.12 -3.29 5.86
C THR A 56 19.58 -4.40 4.93
N LYS A 57 20.65 -4.17 4.16
CA LYS A 57 21.25 -5.21 3.32
C LYS A 57 21.98 -6.22 4.20
N ILE A 58 21.48 -7.45 4.27
CA ILE A 58 22.05 -8.53 5.10
C ILE A 58 22.88 -9.54 4.30
N MET A 59 22.76 -9.57 2.98
CA MET A 59 23.50 -10.45 2.07
C MET A 59 24.20 -9.63 0.99
N ASP A 60 25.43 -10.00 0.64
CA ASP A 60 26.16 -9.40 -0.48
C ASP A 60 25.71 -9.96 -1.84
N ASP A 61 26.29 -9.46 -2.92
CA ASP A 61 25.89 -9.83 -4.29
C ASP A 61 26.27 -11.28 -4.66
N ASN A 62 27.07 -11.96 -3.82
CA ASN A 62 27.42 -13.37 -3.94
C ASN A 62 26.56 -14.26 -3.02
N GLY A 63 25.57 -13.68 -2.32
CA GLY A 63 24.72 -14.40 -1.37
C GLY A 63 25.41 -14.75 -0.05
N LYS A 64 26.48 -14.02 0.33
CA LYS A 64 27.14 -14.20 1.63
C LYS A 64 26.62 -13.19 2.66
N GLU A 65 26.43 -13.63 3.90
CA GLU A 65 26.01 -12.74 4.99
C GLU A 65 27.01 -11.59 5.22
N ILE A 66 26.47 -10.39 5.33
CA ILE A 66 27.21 -9.17 5.67
C ILE A 66 27.32 -9.11 7.20
N PRO A 67 28.55 -9.03 7.77
CA PRO A 67 28.74 -8.86 9.21
C PRO A 67 27.94 -7.68 9.75
N LYS A 68 27.30 -7.80 10.93
CA LYS A 68 26.44 -6.76 11.52
C LYS A 68 27.08 -5.37 11.53
N GLU A 69 28.37 -5.30 11.88
CA GLU A 69 29.18 -4.07 11.90
C GLU A 69 29.25 -3.34 10.54
N LYS A 70 29.00 -4.07 9.45
CA LYS A 70 29.09 -3.62 8.06
C LYS A 70 27.72 -3.52 7.37
N GLN A 71 26.63 -3.85 8.08
CA GLN A 71 25.28 -3.74 7.53
C GLN A 71 24.88 -2.27 7.46
N ILE A 72 24.45 -1.84 6.27
CA ILE A 72 24.01 -0.47 6.03
C ILE A 72 22.50 -0.48 5.88
N SER A 73 21.85 0.40 6.64
CA SER A 73 20.42 0.67 6.55
C SER A 73 20.18 1.84 5.62
N GLU A 74 19.26 1.68 4.67
CA GLU A 74 18.91 2.71 3.70
C GLU A 74 17.40 2.83 3.57
N LYS A 75 16.90 4.05 3.37
CA LYS A 75 15.50 4.28 3.07
C LYS A 75 15.25 3.91 1.61
N ARG A 76 14.33 2.98 1.37
CA ARG A 76 13.92 2.58 0.02
C ARG A 76 12.40 2.63 -0.13
N SER A 77 11.98 3.03 -1.32
CA SER A 77 10.61 2.86 -1.80
C SER A 77 10.49 1.51 -2.53
N THR A 78 9.35 0.86 -2.38
CA THR A 78 8.98 -0.37 -3.08
C THR A 78 7.49 -0.35 -3.40
N SER A 79 7.05 -1.22 -4.32
CA SER A 79 5.63 -1.44 -4.60
C SER A 79 5.06 -2.52 -3.70
N ILE A 80 3.99 -2.21 -2.98
CA ILE A 80 3.30 -3.11 -2.06
C ILE A 80 1.90 -3.39 -2.59
N LEU A 81 1.60 -4.67 -2.81
CA LEU A 81 0.26 -5.11 -3.19
C LEU A 81 -0.68 -5.07 -1.99
N VAL A 82 -1.77 -4.32 -2.12
CA VAL A 82 -2.93 -4.37 -1.23
C VAL A 82 -4.06 -5.10 -1.96
N ARG A 83 -4.36 -6.32 -1.52
CA ARG A 83 -5.41 -7.15 -2.10
C ARG A 83 -6.79 -6.53 -1.90
N TRP A 84 -7.69 -6.72 -2.86
CA TRP A 84 -9.07 -6.20 -2.79
C TRP A 84 -9.81 -6.59 -1.50
N GLU A 85 -9.56 -7.79 -0.97
CA GLU A 85 -10.18 -8.29 0.27
C GLU A 85 -9.81 -7.49 1.53
N TYR A 86 -8.69 -6.75 1.50
CA TYR A 86 -8.24 -5.92 2.60
C TYR A 86 -8.81 -4.51 2.55
N ILE A 87 -9.41 -4.11 1.44
CA ILE A 87 -9.79 -2.73 1.19
C ILE A 87 -11.24 -2.51 1.64
N ASP A 88 -11.43 -1.51 2.49
CA ASP A 88 -12.77 -1.04 2.90
C ASP A 88 -13.22 0.09 1.98
N ASP A 89 -12.44 1.19 1.95
CA ASP A 89 -12.73 2.38 1.15
C ASP A 89 -11.49 2.94 0.46
N ILE A 90 -11.68 3.53 -0.74
CA ILE A 90 -10.67 4.32 -1.44
C ILE A 90 -11.21 5.72 -1.70
N TYR A 91 -10.38 6.74 -1.44
CA TYR A 91 -10.69 8.14 -1.73
C TYR A 91 -9.61 8.72 -2.64
N VAL A 92 -10.04 9.44 -3.67
CA VAL A 92 -9.16 10.20 -4.55
C VAL A 92 -9.45 11.69 -4.38
N LEU A 93 -8.42 12.52 -4.47
CA LEU A 93 -8.56 13.96 -4.59
C LEU A 93 -8.36 14.34 -6.04
N ASN A 94 -9.41 14.87 -6.68
CA ASN A 94 -9.24 15.46 -8.00
C ASN A 94 -8.51 16.82 -7.84
N PRO A 95 -7.46 17.10 -8.63
CA PRO A 95 -6.81 18.40 -8.61
C PRO A 95 -7.84 19.52 -8.89
N GLY A 96 -8.03 20.43 -7.93
CA GLY A 96 -8.99 21.53 -8.02
C GLY A 96 -10.30 21.35 -7.22
N GLU A 97 -10.59 20.16 -6.70
CA GLU A 97 -11.74 19.92 -5.82
C GLU A 97 -11.29 19.89 -4.35
N LYS A 98 -11.83 20.78 -3.50
CA LYS A 98 -11.60 20.79 -2.04
C LYS A 98 -12.31 19.63 -1.30
N LYS A 99 -12.93 18.69 -2.03
CA LYS A 99 -13.73 17.61 -1.45
C LYS A 99 -13.18 16.27 -1.90
N THR A 100 -12.96 15.39 -0.92
CA THR A 100 -12.69 13.97 -1.18
C THR A 100 -13.92 13.35 -1.82
N LYS A 101 -13.71 12.59 -2.90
CA LYS A 101 -14.76 11.78 -3.52
C LYS A 101 -14.50 10.32 -3.17
N LEU A 102 -15.48 9.66 -2.55
CA LEU A 102 -15.44 8.22 -2.31
C LEU A 102 -15.48 7.52 -3.67
N MET A 103 -14.46 6.73 -3.98
CA MET A 103 -14.32 6.01 -5.24
C MET A 103 -14.05 4.55 -4.93
N GLY A 104 -15.10 3.78 -4.65
CA GLY A 104 -14.92 2.39 -4.26
C GLY A 104 -16.21 1.59 -4.23
N PHE A 105 -16.04 0.29 -3.99
CA PHE A 105 -17.09 -0.67 -3.79
C PHE A 105 -17.28 -0.89 -2.29
N ARG A 106 -18.47 -0.62 -1.77
CA ARG A 106 -18.84 -1.08 -0.42
C ARG A 106 -19.12 -2.58 -0.51
N PHE A 107 -18.37 -3.39 0.23
CA PHE A 107 -18.79 -4.78 0.43
C PHE A 107 -20.09 -4.77 1.24
N ASP A 108 -21.16 -5.30 0.65
CA ASP A 108 -22.45 -5.46 1.31
C ASP A 108 -22.53 -6.89 1.87
N PRO A 109 -22.26 -7.10 3.17
CA PRO A 109 -22.31 -8.43 3.77
C PRO A 109 -23.74 -8.99 3.88
N THR A 110 -24.77 -8.25 3.44
CA THR A 110 -26.18 -8.65 3.57
C THR A 110 -26.80 -9.22 2.30
N ARG A 111 -26.03 -9.36 1.22
CA ARG A 111 -26.49 -9.99 -0.03
C ARG A 111 -25.79 -11.34 -0.23
N GLU A 112 -26.37 -12.37 0.37
CA GLU A 112 -26.31 -13.76 -0.10
C GLU A 112 -27.46 -14.04 -1.09
#